data_AF-A0A7R9BMU3-F1
#
_entry.id   AF-A0A7R9BMU3-F1
#
_cell.length_a   1.000
_cell.length_b   1.000
_cell.length_c   1.000
_cell.angle_alpha   90.00
_cell.angle_beta   90.00
_cell.angle_gamma   90.00
#
_symmetry.space_group_name_H-M   'P 1'
#
loop_
_entity.id
_entity.type
_entity.pdbx_description
1 polymer ?
#
loop_
_entity_poly.entity_id
_entity_poly.type
_entity_poly.pdbx_seq_one_letter_code
_entity_poly.pdbx_strand_id
1 'polypeptide(L)'
;MSTWKKWSLMDAGPGGRVSGSVCGQDPNFCREPASVAPYEWPDDITKWPICRKRIGIVDRPGHAMGGTVDIKPDMLYSETLAVIARELQASEHMVCEVIGKPCCIGIHGDCRITTREYCAFVNGYFHEEAALCSQVSCLDDVCGMVPFYDRETPDQFYRLWTSLFLHAGLMHLGITVVIQWYVMRDLEKMAGPLRIGTIYVMSGVAGNLASAIFVPYRAEVGPAGSQFGLLACLFVEVINVWPMLRHPQTALYKLCAVTIGMFLLGLLPWVDNYAHVFGFVFGFLLSYALLPFVSFGPYDQRRKILLVWVFLVAVCLLFAILIILFYITPFYECEICKYLTCIPLVDDFCADQNINFDKKPFWSI
;
A
#
# COMPACT_ATOMS: atom_id res chain seq x y z
N MET A 1 -16.01 34.13 -0.69
CA MET A 1 -15.61 32.83 -0.09
C MET A 1 -16.52 31.75 -0.64
N SER A 2 -16.02 30.80 -1.42
CA SER A 2 -16.77 29.60 -1.80
C SER A 2 -16.68 28.59 -0.65
N THR A 3 -17.79 28.29 0.01
CA THR A 3 -17.86 27.27 1.05
C THR A 3 -18.21 25.92 0.43
N TRP A 4 -17.45 24.88 0.76
CA TRP A 4 -17.80 23.51 0.40
C TRP A 4 -19.19 23.17 0.96
N LYS A 5 -20.09 22.69 0.09
CA LYS A 5 -21.44 22.30 0.48
C LYS A 5 -21.74 20.91 -0.08
N LYS A 6 -21.99 19.97 0.82
CA LYS A 6 -22.48 18.63 0.51
C LYS A 6 -23.95 18.56 0.91
N TRP A 7 -24.78 18.21 -0.06
CA TRP A 7 -26.21 18.04 0.09
C TRP A 7 -26.54 16.56 0.30
N SER A 8 -27.69 16.27 0.91
CA SER A 8 -28.15 14.90 1.13
C SER A 8 -28.90 14.41 -0.11
N LEU A 9 -29.07 13.09 -0.24
CA LEU A 9 -29.92 12.49 -1.28
C LEU A 9 -31.40 12.93 -1.18
N MET A 10 -31.83 13.39 0.01
CA MET A 10 -33.19 13.87 0.25
C MET A 10 -33.35 15.38 -0.03
N ASP A 11 -32.26 16.15 0.08
CA ASP A 11 -32.23 17.61 -0.15
C ASP A 11 -31.13 17.95 -1.15
N ALA A 12 -31.30 17.50 -2.40
CA ALA A 12 -30.33 17.71 -3.46
C ALA A 12 -30.11 19.20 -3.77
N GLY A 13 -28.88 19.56 -4.08
CA GLY A 13 -28.50 20.91 -4.48
C GLY A 13 -29.04 21.30 -5.86
N PRO A 14 -28.72 22.51 -6.34
CA PRO A 14 -29.11 22.98 -7.67
C PRO A 14 -28.72 21.96 -8.76
N GLY A 15 -29.66 21.62 -9.64
CA GLY A 15 -29.43 20.61 -10.68
C GLY A 15 -29.43 19.16 -10.19
N GLY A 16 -29.92 18.89 -8.97
CA GLY A 16 -30.01 17.54 -8.41
C GLY A 16 -28.69 16.99 -7.86
N ARG A 17 -27.64 17.82 -7.81
CA ARG A 17 -26.30 17.39 -7.40
C ARG A 17 -26.17 17.32 -5.88
N VAL A 18 -25.45 16.32 -5.39
CA VAL A 18 -25.12 16.18 -3.96
C VAL A 18 -23.88 16.99 -3.54
N SER A 19 -23.17 17.60 -4.48
CA SER A 19 -21.94 18.37 -4.22
C SER A 19 -21.94 19.73 -4.93
N GLY A 20 -21.45 20.77 -4.25
CA GLY A 20 -21.39 22.15 -4.77
C GLY A 20 -20.10 22.54 -5.45
N SER A 21 -20.11 23.67 -6.16
CA SER A 21 -18.91 24.22 -6.76
C SER A 21 -17.88 24.60 -5.70
N VAL A 22 -16.62 24.31 -6.01
CA VAL A 22 -15.45 24.59 -5.17
C VAL A 22 -14.71 25.77 -5.79
N CYS A 23 -13.90 26.46 -4.99
CA CYS A 23 -13.14 27.61 -5.48
C CYS A 23 -12.37 27.26 -6.77
N GLY A 24 -12.60 28.03 -7.84
CA GLY A 24 -11.96 27.80 -9.14
C GLY A 24 -12.40 26.54 -9.90
N GLN A 25 -13.38 25.80 -9.36
CA GLN A 25 -13.88 24.52 -9.85
C GLN A 25 -15.42 24.57 -9.88
N ASP A 26 -15.97 25.05 -10.99
CA ASP A 26 -17.41 25.01 -11.24
C ASP A 26 -17.69 24.30 -12.58
N PRO A 27 -18.40 23.16 -12.55
CA PRO A 27 -18.75 22.41 -13.76
C PRO A 27 -19.46 23.27 -14.82
N ASN A 28 -20.28 24.24 -14.41
CA ASN A 28 -21.06 25.08 -15.33
C ASN A 28 -20.24 26.20 -15.97
N PHE A 29 -19.11 26.58 -15.35
CA PHE A 29 -18.27 27.69 -15.81
C PHE A 29 -16.90 27.25 -16.33
N CYS A 30 -16.53 25.99 -16.13
CA CYS A 30 -15.29 25.46 -16.64
C CYS A 30 -15.36 25.28 -18.17
N ARG A 31 -14.35 25.78 -18.89
CA ARG A 31 -14.24 25.62 -20.36
C ARG A 31 -13.40 24.42 -20.78
N GLU A 32 -12.35 24.11 -20.02
CA GLU A 32 -11.38 23.08 -20.36
C GLU A 32 -11.06 22.24 -19.10
N PRO A 33 -11.69 21.06 -18.93
CA PRO A 33 -12.79 20.50 -19.74
C PRO A 33 -14.16 21.08 -19.34
N ALA A 34 -15.07 21.25 -20.30
CA ALA A 34 -16.45 21.66 -20.03
C ALA A 34 -17.30 20.48 -19.52
N SER A 35 -18.12 20.70 -18.49
CA SER A 35 -19.09 19.70 -18.00
C SER A 35 -20.40 19.81 -18.77
N VAL A 36 -20.48 19.19 -19.94
CA VAL A 36 -21.68 19.18 -20.79
C VAL A 36 -22.00 17.76 -21.26
N ALA A 37 -23.29 17.43 -21.39
CA ALA A 37 -23.72 16.13 -21.88
C ALA A 37 -23.06 15.78 -23.24
N PRO A 38 -22.53 14.55 -23.41
CA PRO A 38 -22.60 13.40 -22.51
C PRO A 38 -21.46 13.30 -21.47
N TYR A 39 -20.51 14.24 -21.47
CA TYR A 39 -19.32 14.25 -20.62
C TYR A 39 -19.50 15.17 -19.40
N GLU A 40 -20.61 15.00 -18.68
CA GLU A 40 -20.83 15.73 -17.44
C GLU A 40 -19.87 15.26 -16.36
N TRP A 41 -19.34 16.20 -15.59
CA TRP A 41 -18.51 15.86 -14.44
C TRP A 41 -19.37 15.06 -13.46
N PRO A 42 -18.82 14.04 -12.79
CA PRO A 42 -19.57 13.25 -11.82
C PRO A 42 -19.93 14.09 -10.58
N ASP A 43 -20.96 13.68 -9.83
CA ASP A 43 -21.32 14.34 -8.56
C ASP A 43 -20.28 14.14 -7.45
N ASP A 44 -19.48 13.09 -7.59
CA ASP A 44 -18.34 12.83 -6.73
C ASP A 44 -17.20 13.80 -7.09
N ILE A 45 -16.99 14.80 -6.22
CA ILE A 45 -15.94 15.82 -6.35
C ILE A 45 -14.53 15.22 -6.41
N THR A 46 -14.35 14.01 -5.89
CA THR A 46 -13.05 13.32 -5.92
C THR A 46 -12.68 12.86 -7.33
N LYS A 47 -13.60 12.96 -8.30
CA LYS A 47 -13.35 12.61 -9.70
C LYS A 47 -13.35 13.83 -10.63
N TRP A 48 -13.32 15.03 -10.06
CA TRP A 48 -13.37 16.26 -10.85
C TRP A 48 -12.01 16.53 -11.52
N PRO A 49 -12.00 16.86 -12.83
CA PRO A 49 -10.78 17.25 -13.52
C PRO A 49 -10.31 18.65 -13.09
N ILE A 50 -9.10 19.03 -13.52
CA ILE A 50 -8.57 20.37 -13.27
C ILE A 50 -9.26 21.35 -14.20
N CYS A 51 -10.00 22.33 -13.65
CA CYS A 51 -10.52 23.41 -14.47
C CYS A 51 -9.43 24.38 -14.91
N ARG A 52 -9.10 24.42 -16.21
CA ARG A 52 -8.22 25.44 -16.78
C ARG A 52 -9.04 26.56 -17.40
N LYS A 53 -9.21 27.65 -16.66
CA LYS A 53 -9.77 28.87 -17.24
C LYS A 53 -8.66 29.61 -17.98
N ARG A 54 -8.50 29.39 -19.30
CA ARG A 54 -7.82 30.41 -20.11
C ARG A 54 -8.65 31.68 -20.02
N ILE A 55 -8.02 32.81 -19.73
CA ILE A 55 -8.63 34.13 -19.83
C ILE A 55 -8.93 34.35 -21.32
N GLY A 56 -10.07 33.84 -21.79
CA GLY A 56 -10.60 34.13 -23.09
C GLY A 56 -11.36 35.44 -22.95
N ILE A 57 -10.76 36.53 -23.42
CA ILE A 57 -11.49 37.75 -23.77
C ILE A 57 -12.70 37.29 -24.60
N VAL A 58 -13.90 37.50 -24.07
CA VAL A 58 -15.11 37.22 -24.83
C VAL A 58 -15.15 38.26 -25.94
N ASP A 59 -15.00 37.77 -27.19
CA ASP A 59 -15.29 38.54 -28.39
C ASP A 59 -16.66 39.20 -28.25
N ARG A 60 -16.70 40.54 -28.19
CA ARG A 60 -17.91 41.25 -28.62
C ARG A 60 -18.02 41.08 -30.14
N PRO A 61 -19.23 40.92 -30.71
CA PRO A 61 -19.36 40.76 -32.15
C PRO A 61 -18.91 42.05 -32.84
N GLY A 62 -17.73 41.97 -33.48
CA GLY A 62 -17.20 43.01 -34.35
C GLY A 62 -16.02 43.80 -33.79
N HIS A 63 -14.83 43.19 -33.72
CA HIS A 63 -13.55 43.72 -34.25
C HIS A 63 -12.42 42.76 -33.84
N ALA A 64 -11.77 42.16 -34.83
CA ALA A 64 -10.66 41.23 -34.61
C ALA A 64 -9.36 41.99 -34.25
N MET A 65 -8.81 41.73 -33.07
CA MET A 65 -7.37 41.82 -32.82
C MET A 65 -6.96 40.71 -31.84
N GLY A 66 -6.18 39.75 -32.33
CA GLY A 66 -5.60 38.68 -31.52
C GLY A 66 -4.37 39.17 -30.75
N GLY A 67 -4.34 38.88 -29.45
CA GLY A 67 -3.16 39.01 -28.61
C GLY A 67 -3.30 38.14 -27.36
N THR A 68 -2.37 37.19 -27.19
CA THR A 68 -2.21 36.39 -25.97
C THR A 68 -1.33 37.17 -24.99
N VAL A 69 -1.81 37.44 -23.77
CA VAL A 69 -1.00 38.01 -22.69
C VAL A 69 -0.61 36.90 -21.74
N ASP A 70 0.68 36.55 -21.71
CA ASP A 70 1.26 35.64 -20.72
C ASP A 70 1.54 36.42 -19.43
N ILE A 71 0.86 36.06 -18.33
CA ILE A 71 1.11 36.65 -17.01
C ILE A 71 2.08 35.74 -16.24
N LYS A 72 3.24 36.29 -15.86
CA LYS A 72 4.24 35.59 -15.03
C LYS A 72 3.82 35.52 -13.55
N PRO A 73 4.29 34.51 -12.79
CA PRO A 73 3.88 34.27 -11.40
C PRO A 73 4.21 35.41 -10.42
N ASP A 74 5.18 36.26 -10.75
CA ASP A 74 5.80 37.20 -9.81
C ASP A 74 5.01 38.51 -9.61
N MET A 75 3.83 38.66 -10.22
CA MET A 75 2.97 39.86 -10.11
C MET A 75 1.78 39.70 -9.14
N LEU A 76 1.77 38.65 -8.31
CA LEU A 76 0.65 38.27 -7.46
C LEU A 76 0.59 39.06 -6.12
N TYR A 77 0.65 40.38 -6.15
CA TYR A 77 0.56 41.19 -4.92
C TYR A 77 -0.02 42.61 -5.13
N SER A 78 -0.97 42.77 -6.04
CA SER A 78 -1.60 44.08 -6.24
C SER A 78 -3.12 43.99 -6.44
N GLU A 79 -3.83 44.93 -5.81
CA GLU A 79 -5.29 45.18 -5.90
C GLU A 79 -5.81 45.20 -7.35
N THR A 80 -4.93 45.43 -8.31
CA THR A 80 -5.17 45.42 -9.76
C THR A 80 -5.78 44.12 -10.26
N LEU A 81 -5.47 42.96 -9.67
CA LEU A 81 -6.00 41.66 -10.13
C LEU A 81 -7.49 41.48 -9.81
N ALA A 82 -7.96 42.03 -8.69
CA ALA A 82 -9.39 42.04 -8.34
C ALA A 82 -10.20 42.96 -9.26
N VAL A 83 -9.60 44.07 -9.72
CA VAL A 83 -10.18 44.99 -10.72
C VAL A 83 -10.24 44.31 -12.09
N ILE A 84 -9.16 43.66 -12.52
CA ILE A 84 -9.07 42.92 -13.79
C ILE A 84 -10.08 41.75 -13.81
N ALA A 85 -10.25 41.03 -12.70
CA ALA A 85 -11.24 39.95 -12.59
C ALA A 85 -12.69 40.44 -12.70
N ARG A 86 -13.00 41.65 -12.20
CA ARG A 86 -14.31 42.30 -12.35
C ARG A 86 -14.60 42.73 -13.79
N GLU A 87 -13.59 43.18 -14.53
CA GLU A 87 -13.74 43.55 -15.96
C GLU A 87 -13.88 42.33 -16.90
N LEU A 88 -13.41 41.14 -16.50
CA LEU A 88 -13.36 39.92 -17.32
C LEU A 88 -14.60 39.00 -17.22
N GLN A 89 -15.73 39.44 -16.66
CA GLN A 89 -16.94 38.60 -16.47
C GLN A 89 -16.63 37.24 -15.83
N ALA A 90 -15.66 37.19 -14.93
CA ALA A 90 -15.44 35.99 -14.14
C ALA A 90 -16.51 35.92 -13.06
N SER A 91 -17.36 34.90 -13.10
CA SER A 91 -18.36 34.66 -12.05
C SER A 91 -17.71 34.65 -10.67
N GLU A 92 -18.31 35.32 -9.70
CA GLU A 92 -17.72 35.61 -8.38
C GLU A 92 -17.27 34.35 -7.61
N HIS A 93 -17.88 33.19 -7.89
CA HIS A 93 -17.49 31.89 -7.31
C HIS A 93 -16.24 31.25 -7.96
N MET A 94 -15.82 31.73 -9.14
CA MET A 94 -14.59 31.31 -9.82
C MET A 94 -13.36 32.13 -9.39
N VAL A 95 -13.56 33.23 -8.66
CA VAL A 95 -12.51 34.14 -8.21
C VAL A 95 -12.50 34.15 -6.69
N CYS A 96 -11.69 33.29 -6.11
CA CYS A 96 -11.51 33.22 -4.66
C CYS A 96 -10.06 32.92 -4.34
N GLU A 97 -9.60 33.51 -3.24
CA GLU A 97 -8.27 33.24 -2.69
C GLU A 97 -8.28 31.84 -2.08
N VAL A 98 -7.55 30.92 -2.72
CA VAL A 98 -7.39 29.54 -2.22
C VAL A 98 -6.33 29.55 -1.12
N ILE A 99 -6.77 29.68 0.13
CA ILE A 99 -5.89 29.67 1.31
C ILE A 99 -5.46 28.24 1.65
N GLY A 100 -6.30 27.24 1.36
CA GLY A 100 -6.06 25.83 1.66
C GLY A 100 -5.84 25.00 0.39
N LYS A 101 -4.75 24.22 0.35
CA LYS A 101 -4.41 23.32 -0.76
C LYS A 101 -4.12 21.90 -0.26
N PRO A 102 -4.12 20.89 -1.15
CA PRO A 102 -3.78 19.53 -0.79
C PRO A 102 -2.39 19.44 -0.13
N CYS A 103 -2.36 18.87 1.06
CA CYS A 103 -1.15 18.52 1.80
C CYS A 103 -1.16 17.01 2.03
N CYS A 104 -0.12 16.33 1.53
CA CYS A 104 0.09 14.91 1.73
C CYS A 104 0.86 14.70 3.03
N ILE A 105 0.27 13.97 3.97
CA ILE A 105 0.76 13.82 5.34
C ILE A 105 0.93 12.34 5.67
N GLY A 106 2.01 12.03 6.38
CA GLY A 106 2.24 10.69 6.93
C GLY A 106 2.55 9.63 5.88
N ILE A 107 2.88 8.43 6.36
CA ILE A 107 3.33 7.30 5.52
C ILE A 107 2.23 6.66 4.66
N HIS A 108 0.96 6.94 4.96
CA HIS A 108 -0.18 6.42 4.23
C HIS A 108 -0.58 7.29 3.03
N GLY A 109 0.08 8.44 2.86
CA GLY A 109 -0.29 9.41 1.83
C GLY A 109 -1.67 10.02 2.11
N ASP A 110 -1.96 10.37 3.37
CA ASP A 110 -3.24 11.01 3.70
C ASP A 110 -3.27 12.41 3.12
N CYS A 111 -4.29 12.70 2.32
CA CYS A 111 -4.47 14.03 1.76
C CYS A 111 -5.41 14.88 2.61
N ARG A 112 -4.93 16.05 3.04
CA ARG A 112 -5.74 17.05 3.75
C ARG A 112 -5.61 18.41 3.09
N ILE A 113 -6.75 19.04 2.79
CA ILE A 113 -6.75 20.45 2.34
C ILE A 113 -6.47 21.33 3.56
N THR A 114 -5.34 22.01 3.57
CA THR A 114 -4.88 22.83 4.71
C THR A 114 -3.99 23.98 4.24
N THR A 115 -3.59 24.88 5.14
CA THR A 115 -2.70 26.00 4.80
C THR A 115 -1.25 25.53 4.68
N ARG A 116 -0.41 26.31 4.00
CA ARG A 116 1.02 26.00 3.85
C ARG A 116 1.72 25.88 5.21
N GLU A 117 1.39 26.76 6.15
CA GLU A 117 2.00 26.80 7.47
C GLU A 117 1.69 25.54 8.27
N TYR A 118 0.43 25.08 8.24
CA TYR A 118 0.05 23.83 8.88
C TYR A 118 0.72 22.63 8.22
N CYS A 119 0.76 22.59 6.88
CA CYS A 119 1.40 21.50 6.15
C CYS A 119 2.90 21.39 6.49
N ALA A 120 3.60 22.52 6.52
CA ALA A 120 5.01 22.59 6.93
C ALA A 120 5.20 22.17 8.40
N PHE A 121 4.28 22.58 9.30
CA PHE A 121 4.33 22.18 10.71
C PHE A 121 4.23 20.67 10.91
N VAL A 122 3.43 19.97 10.10
CA VAL A 122 3.28 18.50 10.17
C VAL A 122 4.29 17.74 9.28
N ASN A 123 5.30 18.42 8.73
CA ASN A 123 6.25 17.85 7.76
C ASN A 123 5.57 17.16 6.56
N GLY A 124 4.44 17.70 6.11
CA GLY A 124 3.74 17.23 4.92
C GLY A 124 4.27 17.84 3.64
N TYR A 125 3.94 17.21 2.50
CA TYR A 125 4.25 17.74 1.18
C TYR A 125 3.07 18.59 0.67
N PHE A 126 3.31 19.88 0.44
CA PHE A 126 2.29 20.85 0.04
C PHE A 126 2.26 21.02 -1.48
N HIS A 127 1.10 20.76 -2.10
CA HIS A 127 0.94 20.91 -3.55
C HIS A 127 0.40 22.29 -3.91
N GLU A 128 1.27 23.14 -4.43
CA GLU A 128 0.91 24.49 -4.86
C GLU A 128 0.07 24.50 -6.15
N GLU A 129 0.31 23.52 -7.01
CA GLU A 129 -0.31 23.33 -8.31
C GLU A 129 -1.71 22.72 -8.26
N ALA A 130 -2.09 22.13 -7.13
CA ALA A 130 -3.36 21.44 -6.94
C ALA A 130 -4.36 22.25 -6.10
N ALA A 131 -5.64 21.97 -6.32
CA ALA A 131 -6.77 22.53 -5.58
C ALA A 131 -7.55 21.44 -4.83
N LEU A 132 -7.53 20.19 -5.30
CA LEU A 132 -8.20 19.05 -4.66
C LEU A 132 -7.27 17.87 -4.44
N CYS A 133 -7.56 17.08 -3.41
CA CYS A 133 -6.85 15.85 -3.11
C CYS A 133 -6.94 14.80 -4.23
N SER A 134 -7.97 14.86 -5.07
CA SER A 134 -8.10 14.00 -6.24
C SER A 134 -7.08 14.28 -7.35
N GLN A 135 -6.42 15.43 -7.30
CA GLN A 135 -5.47 15.86 -8.33
C GLN A 135 -4.04 15.44 -8.00
N VAL A 136 -3.80 14.94 -6.79
CA VAL A 136 -2.48 14.58 -6.27
C VAL A 136 -2.45 13.11 -5.88
N SER A 137 -1.28 12.49 -5.98
CA SER A 137 -1.08 11.09 -5.63
C SER A 137 -0.19 11.03 -4.40
N CYS A 138 -0.75 11.34 -3.24
CA CYS A 138 0.01 11.41 -1.99
C CYS A 138 0.78 10.13 -1.66
N LEU A 139 0.28 8.95 -2.07
CA LEU A 139 1.02 7.71 -1.87
C LEU A 139 2.25 7.61 -2.78
N ASP A 140 2.21 8.16 -3.99
CA ASP A 140 3.38 8.23 -4.88
C ASP A 140 4.40 9.25 -4.34
N ASP A 141 3.95 10.37 -3.79
CA ASP A 141 4.85 11.39 -3.22
C ASP A 141 5.57 10.91 -1.95
N VAL A 142 4.89 10.10 -1.12
CA VAL A 142 5.43 9.59 0.14
C VAL A 142 6.16 8.26 -0.02
N CYS A 143 5.61 7.35 -0.83
CA CYS A 143 6.11 5.98 -0.98
C CYS A 143 6.72 5.70 -2.37
N GLY A 144 6.87 6.70 -3.23
CA GLY A 144 7.39 6.57 -4.60
C GLY A 144 8.85 6.18 -4.65
N MET A 145 9.10 4.93 -5.05
CA MET A 145 10.45 4.44 -5.35
C MET A 145 10.67 4.46 -6.87
N VAL A 146 9.70 3.90 -7.60
CA VAL A 146 9.56 3.92 -9.06
C VAL A 146 8.12 4.36 -9.35
N PRO A 147 7.88 5.31 -10.26
CA PRO A 147 6.52 5.79 -10.55
C PRO A 147 5.62 4.66 -11.03
N PHE A 148 4.33 4.73 -10.69
CA PHE A 148 3.31 3.83 -11.21
C PHE A 148 3.19 4.00 -12.73
N TYR A 149 3.18 2.89 -13.48
CA TYR A 149 2.91 2.92 -14.93
C TYR A 149 1.47 3.31 -15.23
N ASP A 150 0.53 2.81 -14.41
CA ASP A 150 -0.88 3.16 -14.43
C ASP A 150 -1.32 3.52 -13.01
N ARG A 151 -1.91 4.70 -12.85
CA ARG A 151 -2.33 5.24 -11.55
C ARG A 151 -3.54 4.51 -10.97
N GLU A 152 -4.29 3.79 -11.80
CA GLU A 152 -5.50 3.07 -11.38
C GLU A 152 -5.22 1.61 -11.02
N THR A 153 -4.03 1.08 -11.35
CA THR A 153 -3.68 -0.32 -11.09
C THR A 153 -2.40 -0.46 -10.27
N PRO A 154 -2.39 -1.33 -9.23
CA PRO A 154 -1.18 -1.57 -8.45
C PRO A 154 -0.20 -2.46 -9.25
N ASP A 155 0.81 -1.85 -9.85
CA ASP A 155 1.79 -2.48 -10.75
C ASP A 155 3.19 -2.68 -10.12
N GLN A 156 3.39 -2.23 -8.88
CA GLN A 156 4.69 -2.18 -8.22
C GLN A 156 5.09 -3.49 -7.50
N PHE A 157 5.01 -4.63 -8.20
CA PHE A 157 5.33 -5.96 -7.65
C PHE A 157 6.76 -6.11 -7.12
N TYR A 158 7.70 -5.32 -7.63
CA TYR A 158 9.09 -5.32 -7.18
C TYR A 158 9.19 -5.07 -5.66
N ARG A 159 8.22 -4.36 -5.07
CA ARG A 159 8.14 -4.09 -3.63
C ARG A 159 8.07 -5.34 -2.77
N LEU A 160 7.46 -6.43 -3.27
CA LEU A 160 7.38 -7.70 -2.55
C LEU A 160 8.76 -8.35 -2.36
N TRP A 161 9.64 -8.15 -3.34
CA TRP A 161 11.01 -8.66 -3.33
C TRP A 161 11.98 -7.71 -2.63
N THR A 162 11.90 -6.40 -2.93
CA THR A 162 12.85 -5.42 -2.40
C THR A 162 12.68 -5.22 -0.89
N SER A 163 11.47 -5.35 -0.36
CA SER A 163 11.20 -5.24 1.08
C SER A 163 12.00 -6.25 1.92
N LEU A 164 12.36 -7.42 1.36
CA LEU A 164 13.18 -8.44 2.05
C LEU A 164 14.58 -7.94 2.41
N PHE A 165 15.09 -6.95 1.69
CA PHE A 165 16.42 -6.38 1.90
C PHE A 165 16.37 -5.08 2.72
N LEU A 166 15.19 -4.47 2.87
CA LEU A 166 14.98 -3.28 3.67
C LEU A 166 14.84 -3.64 5.15
N HIS A 167 15.29 -2.75 6.03
CA HIS A 167 15.18 -2.95 7.47
C HIS A 167 14.79 -1.63 8.13
N ALA A 168 13.95 -1.70 9.15
CA ALA A 168 13.43 -0.53 9.87
C ALA A 168 14.52 0.29 10.59
N GLY A 169 15.70 -0.30 10.83
CA GLY A 169 16.82 0.38 11.47
C GLY A 169 18.02 -0.55 11.69
N LEU A 170 19.09 0.01 12.26
CA LEU A 170 20.38 -0.68 12.38
C LEU A 170 20.34 -1.86 13.35
N MET A 171 19.57 -1.75 14.46
CA MET A 171 19.37 -2.86 15.39
C MET A 171 18.58 -4.00 14.75
N HIS A 172 17.53 -3.68 14.00
CA HIS A 172 16.72 -4.68 13.30
C HIS A 172 17.60 -5.44 12.29
N LEU A 173 18.39 -4.74 11.48
CA LEU A 173 19.37 -5.34 10.57
C LEU A 173 20.40 -6.23 11.30
N GLY A 174 20.94 -5.77 12.42
CA GLY A 174 21.91 -6.55 13.19
C GLY A 174 21.33 -7.87 13.67
N ILE A 175 20.13 -7.84 14.24
CA ILE A 175 19.43 -9.04 14.73
C ILE A 175 19.10 -9.99 13.59
N THR A 176 18.55 -9.48 12.47
CA THR A 176 18.16 -10.32 11.33
C THR A 176 19.35 -11.02 10.70
N VAL A 177 20.45 -10.29 10.50
CA VAL A 177 21.70 -10.84 9.93
C VAL A 177 22.31 -11.89 10.86
N VAL A 178 22.29 -11.68 12.17
CA VAL A 178 22.81 -12.67 13.14
C VAL A 178 21.98 -13.95 13.10
N ILE A 179 20.65 -13.86 13.17
CA ILE A 179 19.74 -15.02 13.10
C ILE A 179 19.94 -15.75 11.77
N GLN A 180 19.97 -15.00 10.67
CA GLN A 180 20.19 -15.55 9.34
C GLN A 180 21.54 -16.24 9.23
N TRP A 181 22.62 -15.64 9.73
CA TRP A 181 23.95 -16.24 9.72
C TRP A 181 24.00 -17.55 10.50
N TYR A 182 23.37 -17.63 11.68
CA TYR A 182 23.39 -18.84 12.49
C TYR A 182 22.57 -19.98 11.85
N VAL A 183 21.37 -19.69 11.34
CA VAL A 183 20.46 -20.73 10.82
C VAL A 183 20.78 -21.08 9.36
N MET A 184 20.93 -20.07 8.50
CA MET A 184 21.06 -20.25 7.06
C MET A 184 22.39 -20.88 6.67
N ARG A 185 23.49 -20.56 7.37
CA ARG A 185 24.83 -21.11 7.08
C ARG A 185 24.86 -22.63 7.12
N ASP A 186 24.22 -23.24 8.12
CA ASP A 186 24.27 -24.68 8.29
C ASP A 186 23.33 -25.37 7.28
N LEU A 187 22.15 -24.80 7.03
CA LEU A 187 21.24 -25.24 5.95
C LEU A 187 21.90 -25.15 4.57
N GLU A 188 22.62 -24.08 4.29
CA GLU A 188 23.30 -23.84 3.00
C GLU A 188 24.42 -24.85 2.77
N LYS A 189 25.20 -25.17 3.80
CA LYS A 189 26.25 -26.21 3.71
C LYS A 189 25.67 -27.59 3.41
N MET A 190 24.48 -27.90 3.92
CA MET A 190 23.85 -29.21 3.74
C MET A 190 23.09 -29.34 2.42
N ALA A 191 22.28 -28.34 2.07
CA ALA A 191 21.38 -28.40 0.91
C ALA A 191 21.93 -27.68 -0.33
N GLY A 192 22.91 -26.80 -0.17
CA GLY A 192 23.50 -25.97 -1.21
C GLY A 192 22.86 -24.57 -1.32
N PRO A 193 23.62 -23.57 -1.83
CA PRO A 193 23.24 -22.16 -1.88
C PRO A 193 21.96 -21.91 -2.68
N LEU A 194 21.86 -22.51 -3.87
CA LEU A 194 20.74 -22.24 -4.78
C LEU A 194 19.39 -22.69 -4.18
N ARG A 195 19.35 -23.85 -3.52
CA ARG A 195 18.11 -24.39 -2.96
C ARG A 195 17.65 -23.57 -1.76
N ILE A 196 18.56 -23.26 -0.84
CA ILE A 196 18.25 -22.45 0.34
C ILE A 196 17.91 -21.01 -0.07
N GLY A 197 18.62 -20.44 -1.05
CA GLY A 197 18.29 -19.12 -1.62
C GLY A 197 16.89 -19.08 -2.21
N THR A 198 16.50 -20.09 -3.00
CA THR A 198 15.14 -20.17 -3.55
C THR A 198 14.08 -20.31 -2.45
N ILE A 199 14.29 -21.17 -1.45
CA ILE A 199 13.37 -21.31 -0.31
C ILE A 199 13.23 -19.98 0.42
N TYR A 200 14.35 -19.34 0.73
CA TYR A 200 14.40 -18.07 1.46
C TYR A 200 13.64 -16.97 0.75
N VAL A 201 13.93 -16.74 -0.53
CA VAL A 201 13.30 -15.63 -1.27
C VAL A 201 11.83 -15.91 -1.53
N MET A 202 11.46 -17.12 -2.00
CA MET A 202 10.08 -17.40 -2.36
C MET A 202 9.14 -17.45 -1.14
N SER A 203 9.62 -17.95 0.01
CA SER A 203 8.85 -17.89 1.26
C SER A 203 8.65 -16.47 1.76
N GLY A 204 9.68 -15.62 1.67
CA GLY A 204 9.58 -14.19 2.00
C GLY A 204 8.58 -13.45 1.12
N VAL A 205 8.65 -13.65 -0.19
CA VAL A 205 7.76 -13.00 -1.15
C VAL A 205 6.30 -13.41 -0.94
N ALA A 206 6.06 -14.69 -0.70
CA ALA A 206 4.72 -15.18 -0.40
C ALA A 206 4.20 -14.67 0.96
N GLY A 207 5.07 -14.56 1.96
CA GLY A 207 4.77 -13.95 3.25
C GLY A 207 4.39 -12.47 3.10
N ASN A 208 5.21 -11.69 2.40
CA ASN A 208 4.96 -10.27 2.14
C ASN A 208 3.67 -10.06 1.34
N LEU A 209 3.38 -10.93 0.36
CA LEU A 209 2.13 -10.88 -0.40
C LEU A 209 0.92 -11.14 0.52
N ALA A 210 1.00 -12.12 1.42
CA ALA A 210 -0.06 -12.37 2.38
C ALA A 210 -0.25 -11.19 3.36
N SER A 211 0.84 -10.64 3.89
CA SER A 211 0.81 -9.43 4.73
C SER A 211 0.11 -8.26 4.02
N ALA A 212 0.47 -8.00 2.75
CA ALA A 212 -0.17 -6.95 1.94
C ALA A 212 -1.67 -7.18 1.70
N ILE A 213 -2.16 -8.44 1.72
CA ILE A 213 -3.58 -8.76 1.56
C ILE A 213 -4.35 -8.54 2.87
N PHE A 214 -3.80 -8.99 3.99
CA PHE A 214 -4.52 -9.02 5.27
C PHE A 214 -4.29 -7.77 6.14
N VAL A 215 -3.19 -7.05 5.93
CA VAL A 215 -2.84 -5.82 6.67
C VAL A 215 -2.33 -4.73 5.69
N PRO A 216 -3.15 -4.30 4.71
CA PRO A 216 -2.70 -3.50 3.55
C PRO A 216 -2.15 -2.10 3.88
N TYR A 217 -2.52 -1.54 5.03
CA TYR A 217 -2.10 -0.19 5.43
C TYR A 217 -0.85 -0.16 6.29
N ARG A 218 -0.21 -1.30 6.53
CA ARG A 218 0.96 -1.39 7.39
C ARG A 218 2.22 -1.54 6.56
N ALA A 219 3.19 -0.66 6.79
CA ALA A 219 4.51 -0.79 6.19
C ALA A 219 5.30 -1.89 6.90
N GLU A 220 5.63 -2.96 6.18
CA GLU A 220 6.50 -4.03 6.65
C GLU A 220 7.81 -4.04 5.87
N VAL A 221 8.91 -4.33 6.55
CA VAL A 221 10.25 -4.45 5.97
C VAL A 221 11.00 -5.59 6.63
N GLY A 222 11.89 -6.21 5.87
CA GLY A 222 12.83 -7.21 6.35
C GLY A 222 12.45 -8.63 5.96
N PRO A 223 13.35 -9.58 6.24
CA PRO A 223 13.20 -10.95 5.77
C PRO A 223 12.43 -11.84 6.75
N ALA A 224 11.55 -11.28 7.58
CA ALA A 224 10.88 -12.04 8.66
C ALA A 224 10.13 -13.27 8.11
N GLY A 225 9.35 -13.11 7.03
CA GLY A 225 8.72 -14.24 6.33
C GLY A 225 9.71 -15.28 5.80
N SER A 226 10.86 -14.86 5.27
CA SER A 226 11.94 -15.75 4.82
C SER A 226 12.58 -16.53 5.98
N GLN A 227 12.75 -15.90 7.13
CA GLN A 227 13.31 -16.53 8.32
C GLN A 227 12.37 -17.60 8.88
N PHE A 228 11.05 -17.35 8.88
CA PHE A 228 10.06 -18.39 9.19
C PHE A 228 10.04 -19.50 8.12
N GLY A 229 10.34 -19.18 6.87
CA GLY A 229 10.57 -20.19 5.83
C GLY A 229 11.78 -21.09 6.10
N LEU A 230 12.89 -20.52 6.59
CA LEU A 230 14.05 -21.29 7.05
C LEU A 230 13.74 -22.11 8.31
N LEU A 231 12.92 -21.58 9.23
CA LEU A 231 12.44 -22.33 10.38
C LEU A 231 11.63 -23.56 9.94
N ALA A 232 10.74 -23.40 8.96
CA ALA A 232 10.02 -24.53 8.36
C ALA A 232 10.95 -25.54 7.67
N CYS A 233 12.04 -25.08 7.05
CA CYS A 233 13.07 -25.94 6.48
C CYS A 233 13.68 -26.88 7.54
N LEU A 234 13.93 -26.39 8.76
CA LEU A 234 14.43 -27.21 9.88
C LEU A 234 13.41 -28.29 10.29
N PHE A 235 12.10 -28.01 10.25
CA PHE A 235 11.08 -29.03 10.50
C PHE A 235 11.16 -30.17 9.48
N VAL A 236 11.24 -29.81 8.19
CA VAL A 236 11.33 -30.80 7.10
C VAL A 236 12.60 -31.63 7.23
N GLU A 237 13.73 -31.01 7.60
CA GLU A 237 14.98 -31.72 7.87
C GLU A 237 14.83 -32.76 8.99
N VAL A 238 14.25 -32.39 10.13
CA VAL A 238 14.00 -33.32 11.25
C VAL A 238 13.07 -34.46 10.84
N ILE A 239 12.04 -34.19 10.04
CA ILE A 239 11.12 -35.23 9.56
C ILE A 239 11.83 -36.19 8.60
N ASN A 240 12.68 -35.68 7.72
CA ASN A 240 13.39 -36.50 6.74
C ASN A 240 14.46 -37.38 7.35
N VAL A 241 15.14 -36.87 8.37
CA VAL A 241 16.23 -37.56 9.09
C VAL A 241 15.70 -38.28 10.34
N TRP A 242 14.37 -38.33 10.53
CA TRP A 242 13.72 -38.89 11.72
C TRP A 242 14.25 -40.27 12.13
N PRO A 243 14.43 -41.26 11.22
CA PRO A 243 14.91 -42.59 11.61
C PRO A 243 16.39 -42.61 12.05
N MET A 244 17.16 -41.60 11.67
CA MET A 244 18.60 -41.49 11.96
C MET A 244 18.88 -40.71 13.23
N LEU A 245 17.93 -39.91 13.70
CA LEU A 245 18.06 -39.12 14.91
C LEU A 245 17.86 -39.99 16.16
N ARG A 246 18.71 -39.80 17.17
CA ARG A 246 18.60 -40.51 18.47
C ARG A 246 17.35 -40.10 19.26
N HIS A 247 16.99 -38.82 19.21
CA HIS A 247 15.84 -38.24 19.93
C HIS A 247 15.04 -37.27 19.04
N PRO A 248 14.35 -37.77 18.00
CA PRO A 248 13.64 -36.92 17.04
C PRO A 248 12.47 -36.16 17.66
N GLN A 249 11.78 -36.78 18.63
CA GLN A 249 10.68 -36.14 19.34
C GLN A 249 11.13 -34.91 20.14
N THR A 250 12.29 -34.98 20.80
CA THR A 250 12.85 -33.85 21.55
C THR A 250 13.27 -32.73 20.60
N ALA A 251 13.85 -33.06 19.44
CA ALA A 251 14.20 -32.07 18.42
C ALA A 251 12.95 -31.36 17.89
N LEU A 252 11.91 -32.13 17.53
CA LEU A 252 10.63 -31.58 17.08
C LEU A 252 9.96 -30.72 18.16
N TYR A 253 9.92 -31.18 19.41
CA TYR A 253 9.33 -30.41 20.52
C TYR A 253 10.06 -29.08 20.73
N LYS A 254 11.39 -29.06 20.66
CA LYS A 254 12.18 -27.82 20.74
C LYS A 254 11.82 -26.86 19.60
N LEU A 255 11.74 -27.36 18.36
CA LEU A 255 11.33 -26.53 17.22
C LEU A 255 9.90 -26.00 17.40
N CYS A 256 8.95 -26.85 17.80
CA CYS A 256 7.57 -26.43 18.09
C CYS A 256 7.52 -25.36 19.19
N ALA A 257 8.27 -25.53 20.27
CA ALA A 257 8.32 -24.57 21.37
C ALA A 257 8.86 -23.22 20.91
N VAL A 258 9.92 -23.21 20.08
CA VAL A 258 10.47 -21.99 19.48
C VAL A 258 9.44 -21.34 18.56
N THR A 259 8.84 -22.10 17.64
CA THR A 259 7.83 -21.58 16.69
C THR A 259 6.63 -20.98 17.41
N ILE A 260 6.07 -21.67 18.42
CA ILE A 260 4.95 -21.16 19.21
C ILE A 260 5.36 -19.90 19.97
N GLY A 261 6.55 -19.89 20.59
CA GLY A 261 7.08 -18.71 21.25
C GLY A 261 7.19 -17.51 20.32
N MET A 262 7.68 -17.72 19.09
CA MET A 262 7.81 -16.65 18.09
C MET A 262 6.45 -16.15 17.59
N PHE A 263 5.45 -17.02 17.41
CA PHE A 263 4.09 -16.60 17.07
C PHE A 263 3.41 -15.84 18.21
N LEU A 264 3.62 -16.25 19.46
CA LEU A 264 3.12 -15.53 20.63
C LEU A 264 3.76 -14.15 20.77
N LEU A 265 5.09 -14.06 20.58
CA LEU A 265 5.78 -12.77 20.49
C LEU A 265 5.31 -11.95 19.29
N GLY A 266 4.88 -12.62 18.22
CA GLY A 266 4.34 -11.96 17.04
C GLY A 266 2.95 -11.35 17.22
N LEU A 267 2.28 -11.61 18.35
CA LEU A 267 1.05 -10.90 18.74
C LEU A 267 1.35 -9.51 19.34
N LEU A 268 2.63 -9.17 19.52
CA LEU A 268 3.08 -7.85 19.95
C LEU A 268 3.02 -6.84 18.78
N PRO A 269 2.88 -5.54 19.09
CA PRO A 269 2.91 -4.48 18.08
C PRO A 269 4.21 -4.54 17.27
N TRP A 270 4.16 -4.11 16.01
CA TRP A 270 5.31 -4.08 15.08
C TRP A 270 5.79 -5.44 14.57
N VAL A 271 5.14 -6.56 14.94
CA VAL A 271 5.42 -7.88 14.35
C VAL A 271 4.31 -8.33 13.40
N ASP A 272 4.64 -8.97 12.27
CA ASP A 272 3.65 -9.40 11.27
C ASP A 272 3.47 -10.92 11.25
N ASN A 273 2.38 -11.38 11.86
CA ASN A 273 2.07 -12.80 11.91
C ASN A 273 1.56 -13.35 10.59
N TYR A 274 0.99 -12.54 9.68
CA TYR A 274 0.60 -13.01 8.36
C TYR A 274 1.83 -13.36 7.53
N ALA A 275 2.84 -12.48 7.52
CA ALA A 275 4.11 -12.77 6.87
C ALA A 275 4.79 -14.01 7.47
N HIS A 276 4.76 -14.16 8.79
CA HIS A 276 5.32 -15.33 9.48
C HIS A 276 4.61 -16.65 9.13
N VAL A 277 3.26 -16.67 9.19
CA VAL A 277 2.47 -17.88 8.92
C VAL A 277 2.64 -18.30 7.47
N PHE A 278 2.44 -17.38 6.52
CA PHE A 278 2.54 -17.71 5.10
C PHE A 278 3.98 -17.99 4.68
N GLY A 279 4.97 -17.28 5.25
CA GLY A 279 6.38 -17.60 5.08
C GLY A 279 6.72 -19.01 5.56
N PHE A 280 6.21 -19.42 6.72
CA PHE A 280 6.37 -20.78 7.25
C PHE A 280 5.70 -21.83 6.33
N VAL A 281 4.45 -21.60 5.90
CA VAL A 281 3.71 -22.53 5.03
C VAL A 281 4.43 -22.71 3.69
N PHE A 282 4.78 -21.62 3.00
CA PHE A 282 5.51 -21.70 1.73
C PHE A 282 6.89 -22.30 1.91
N GLY A 283 7.60 -21.94 2.99
CA GLY A 283 8.89 -22.52 3.34
C GLY A 283 8.81 -24.03 3.57
N PHE A 284 7.76 -24.52 4.25
CA PHE A 284 7.54 -25.94 4.49
C PHE A 284 7.32 -26.71 3.18
N LEU A 285 6.42 -26.21 2.32
CA LEU A 285 6.11 -26.84 1.03
C LEU A 285 7.34 -26.82 0.10
N LEU A 286 8.04 -25.70 0.00
CA LEU A 286 9.26 -25.56 -0.81
C LEU A 286 10.40 -26.42 -0.29
N SER A 287 10.56 -26.53 1.04
CA SER A 287 11.59 -27.38 1.65
C SER A 287 11.34 -28.85 1.32
N TYR A 288 10.08 -29.31 1.35
CA TYR A 288 9.73 -30.67 0.92
C TYR A 288 10.01 -30.91 -0.56
N ALA A 289 9.84 -29.91 -1.41
CA ALA A 289 10.11 -30.03 -2.84
C ALA A 289 11.62 -29.97 -3.17
N LEU A 290 12.40 -29.13 -2.49
CA LEU A 290 13.75 -28.75 -2.92
C LEU A 290 14.88 -29.38 -2.11
N LEU A 291 14.66 -29.82 -0.86
CA LEU A 291 15.74 -30.40 -0.06
C LEU A 291 16.23 -31.74 -0.63
N PRO A 292 17.52 -32.08 -0.45
CA PRO A 292 18.01 -33.41 -0.76
C PRO A 292 17.46 -34.43 0.24
N PHE A 293 17.02 -35.58 -0.27
CA PHE A 293 16.55 -36.72 0.54
C PHE A 293 17.35 -37.96 0.16
N VAL A 294 17.67 -38.79 1.16
CA VAL A 294 18.27 -40.12 0.97
C VAL A 294 17.17 -41.10 0.55
N SER A 295 17.26 -41.67 -0.65
CA SER A 295 16.30 -42.66 -1.17
C SER A 295 16.98 -44.01 -1.39
N PHE A 296 16.37 -45.10 -0.92
CA PHE A 296 16.89 -46.45 -1.10
C PHE A 296 16.08 -47.20 -2.16
N GLY A 297 16.57 -47.21 -3.40
CA GLY A 297 16.00 -48.00 -4.50
C GLY A 297 15.00 -47.24 -5.41
N PRO A 298 14.56 -47.90 -6.52
CA PRO A 298 13.79 -47.25 -7.59
C PRO A 298 12.33 -46.92 -7.21
N TYR A 299 11.72 -47.67 -6.28
CA TYR A 299 10.37 -47.41 -5.79
C TYR A 299 10.31 -46.11 -4.96
N ASP A 300 11.27 -45.93 -4.05
CA ASP A 300 11.43 -44.72 -3.24
C ASP A 300 11.71 -43.49 -4.13
N GLN A 301 12.48 -43.67 -5.21
CA GLN A 301 12.76 -42.59 -6.15
C GLN A 301 11.50 -42.10 -6.88
N ARG A 302 10.62 -43.00 -7.33
CA ARG A 302 9.34 -42.61 -7.99
C ARG A 302 8.40 -41.91 -7.02
N ARG A 303 8.24 -42.45 -5.82
CA ARG A 303 7.43 -41.83 -4.76
C ARG A 303 7.94 -40.42 -4.43
N LYS A 304 9.25 -40.23 -4.37
CA LYS A 304 9.88 -38.92 -4.15
C LYS A 304 9.59 -37.94 -5.27
N ILE A 305 9.76 -38.34 -6.53
CA ILE A 305 9.46 -37.46 -7.68
C ILE A 305 7.99 -37.03 -7.65
N LEU A 306 7.06 -37.95 -7.35
CA LEU A 306 5.65 -37.62 -7.21
C LEU A 306 5.41 -36.61 -6.07
N LEU A 307 6.02 -36.81 -4.90
CA LEU A 307 5.91 -35.86 -3.78
C LEU A 307 6.43 -34.47 -4.16
N VAL A 308 7.59 -34.39 -4.82
CA VAL A 308 8.16 -33.11 -5.28
C VAL A 308 7.17 -32.38 -6.20
N TRP A 309 6.59 -33.07 -7.18
CA TRP A 309 5.59 -32.47 -8.07
C TRP A 309 4.33 -32.04 -7.34
N VAL A 310 3.82 -32.84 -6.40
CA VAL A 310 2.65 -32.49 -5.59
C VAL A 310 2.90 -31.21 -4.80
N PHE A 311 4.04 -31.10 -4.12
CA PHE A 311 4.37 -29.90 -3.34
C PHE A 311 4.64 -28.68 -4.23
N LEU A 312 5.30 -28.83 -5.38
CA LEU A 312 5.49 -27.73 -6.33
C LEU A 312 4.15 -27.22 -6.89
N VAL A 313 3.24 -28.13 -7.27
CA VAL A 313 1.89 -27.76 -7.72
C VAL A 313 1.13 -27.06 -6.61
N ALA A 314 1.20 -27.55 -5.37
CA ALA A 314 0.56 -26.91 -4.22
C ALA A 314 1.09 -25.48 -3.99
N VAL A 315 2.41 -25.26 -4.10
CA VAL A 315 3.02 -23.92 -3.99
C VAL A 315 2.50 -23.01 -5.10
N CYS A 316 2.51 -23.47 -6.35
CA CYS A 316 2.03 -22.66 -7.48
C CYS A 316 0.55 -22.31 -7.33
N LEU A 317 -0.30 -23.26 -6.91
CA LEU A 317 -1.72 -23.02 -6.68
C LEU A 317 -1.96 -22.03 -5.55
N LEU A 318 -1.28 -22.20 -4.42
CA LEU A 318 -1.42 -21.30 -3.27
C LEU A 318 -0.94 -19.89 -3.63
N PHE A 319 0.17 -19.76 -4.37
CA PHE A 319 0.66 -18.46 -4.82
C PHE A 319 -0.32 -17.80 -5.79
N ALA A 320 -0.86 -18.56 -6.76
CA ALA A 320 -1.88 -18.06 -7.68
C ALA A 320 -3.14 -17.60 -6.95
N ILE A 321 -3.59 -18.33 -5.92
CA ILE A 321 -4.70 -17.93 -5.06
C ILE A 321 -4.39 -16.60 -4.37
N LEU A 322 -3.20 -16.43 -3.77
CA LEU A 322 -2.82 -15.17 -3.13
C LEU A 322 -2.81 -13.99 -4.13
N ILE A 323 -2.28 -14.19 -5.34
CA ILE A 323 -2.31 -13.16 -6.39
C ILE A 323 -3.76 -12.81 -6.78
N ILE A 324 -4.62 -13.81 -6.96
CA ILE A 324 -6.04 -13.61 -7.28
C ILE A 324 -6.72 -12.84 -6.14
N LEU A 325 -6.47 -13.22 -4.89
CA LEU A 325 -7.03 -12.53 -3.72
C LEU A 325 -6.58 -11.07 -3.67
N PHE A 326 -5.30 -10.79 -3.97
CA PHE A 326 -4.76 -9.44 -3.97
C PHE A 326 -5.41 -8.53 -5.02
N TYR A 327 -5.64 -9.02 -6.24
CA TYR A 327 -6.21 -8.21 -7.33
C TYR A 327 -7.73 -8.17 -7.39
N ILE A 328 -8.42 -9.26 -7.03
CA ILE A 328 -9.86 -9.40 -7.26
C ILE A 328 -10.67 -9.17 -5.97
N THR A 329 -10.20 -9.69 -4.84
CA THR A 329 -10.96 -9.68 -3.57
C THR A 329 -10.09 -9.27 -2.38
N PRO A 330 -9.63 -8.02 -2.33
CA PRO A 330 -8.89 -7.55 -1.17
C PRO A 330 -9.80 -7.50 0.07
N PHE A 331 -9.43 -8.24 1.12
CA PHE A 331 -10.17 -8.32 2.38
C PHE A 331 -9.91 -7.09 3.26
N TYR A 332 -10.40 -5.92 2.86
CA TYR A 332 -10.21 -4.68 3.63
C TYR A 332 -11.01 -4.64 4.95
N GLU A 333 -12.02 -5.50 5.10
CA GLU A 333 -13.03 -5.42 6.17
C GLU A 333 -13.06 -6.66 7.09
N CYS A 334 -11.98 -7.45 7.16
CA CYS A 334 -11.94 -8.57 8.09
C CYS A 334 -11.52 -8.11 9.50
N GLU A 335 -12.50 -7.83 10.38
CA GLU A 335 -12.23 -7.45 11.78
C GLU A 335 -11.48 -8.53 12.56
N ILE A 336 -11.80 -9.81 12.33
CA ILE A 336 -11.15 -10.94 12.99
C ILE A 336 -9.67 -11.08 12.57
N CYS A 337 -9.34 -10.71 11.33
CA CYS A 337 -8.00 -10.84 10.78
C CYS A 337 -6.97 -9.97 11.53
N LYS A 338 -7.41 -8.81 12.05
CA LYS A 338 -6.57 -7.91 12.83
C LYS A 338 -5.99 -8.57 14.10
N TYR A 339 -6.74 -9.46 14.73
CA TYR A 339 -6.34 -10.13 15.98
C TYR A 339 -5.22 -11.16 15.80
N LEU A 340 -5.02 -11.67 14.58
CA LEU A 340 -3.88 -12.57 14.31
C LEU A 340 -2.54 -11.83 14.47
N THR A 341 -2.54 -10.52 14.19
CA THR A 341 -1.33 -9.70 14.21
C THR A 341 -1.16 -8.96 15.53
N CYS A 342 -2.23 -8.45 16.12
CA CYS A 342 -2.14 -7.72 17.39
C CYS A 342 -3.37 -7.94 18.25
N ILE A 343 -3.15 -8.33 19.51
CA ILE A 343 -4.22 -8.42 20.51
C ILE A 343 -4.24 -7.11 21.29
N PRO A 344 -5.38 -6.39 21.36
CA PRO A 344 -5.49 -5.18 22.16
C PRO A 344 -5.52 -5.54 23.65
N LEU A 345 -4.34 -5.64 24.28
CA LEU A 345 -4.21 -5.91 25.71
C LEU A 345 -4.49 -4.66 26.58
N VAL A 346 -4.31 -3.47 26.00
CA VAL A 346 -4.59 -2.14 26.58
C VAL A 346 -5.17 -1.27 25.47
N ASP A 347 -5.98 -0.27 25.82
CA ASP A 347 -6.43 0.76 24.89
C ASP A 347 -5.21 1.38 24.16
N ASP A 348 -5.33 1.59 22.86
CA ASP A 348 -4.27 2.08 21.95
C ASP A 348 -3.03 1.19 21.75
N PHE A 349 -2.95 0.00 22.37
CA PHE A 349 -1.76 -0.88 22.23
C PHE A 349 -1.46 -1.30 20.78
N CYS A 350 -2.51 -1.47 19.97
CA CYS A 350 -2.41 -1.76 18.54
C CYS A 350 -2.66 -0.51 17.66
N ALA A 351 -2.95 0.65 18.25
CA ALA A 351 -3.25 1.88 17.51
C ALA A 351 -2.01 2.46 16.83
N ASP A 352 -0.82 2.27 17.40
CA ASP A 352 0.47 2.59 16.76
C ASP A 352 0.75 1.74 15.51
N GLN A 353 0.00 0.65 15.28
CA GLN A 353 -0.01 -0.13 14.04
C GLN A 353 -1.14 0.26 13.09
N ASN A 354 -1.91 1.29 13.43
CA ASN A 354 -3.14 1.71 12.77
C ASN A 354 -4.12 0.55 12.53
N ILE A 355 -4.02 -0.49 13.38
CA ILE A 355 -5.02 -1.54 13.53
C ILE A 355 -6.13 -0.93 14.38
N ASN A 356 -6.84 0.03 13.78
CA ASN A 356 -7.95 0.70 14.42
C ASN A 356 -9.17 -0.23 14.39
N PHE A 357 -9.60 -0.68 15.56
CA PHE A 357 -10.86 -1.41 15.74
C PHE A 357 -12.06 -0.45 15.62
N ASP A 358 -11.84 0.86 15.83
CA ASP A 358 -12.81 1.93 15.66
C ASP A 358 -12.50 2.79 14.43
N LYS A 359 -12.48 2.20 13.22
CA LYS A 359 -12.58 3.03 12.02
C LYS A 359 -14.01 3.60 11.97
N LYS A 360 -14.22 4.81 12.49
CA LYS A 360 -15.35 5.61 12.00
C LYS A 360 -15.16 5.77 10.49
N PRO A 361 -16.18 5.51 9.66
CA PRO A 361 -16.08 5.74 8.23
C PRO A 361 -15.62 7.18 8.00
N PHE A 362 -14.65 7.34 7.09
CA PHE A 362 -13.97 8.59 6.71
C PHE A 362 -14.90 9.56 5.97
N TRP A 363 -16.12 9.73 6.48
CA TRP A 363 -17.19 10.58 5.97
C TRP A 363 -17.99 11.23 7.11
N SER A 364 -17.35 11.47 8.26
CA SER A 364 -17.90 12.38 9.27
C SER A 364 -17.21 13.74 9.14
N ILE A 365 -17.71 14.51 8.18
CA ILE A 365 -17.83 15.96 8.34
C ILE A 365 -19.21 16.21 8.94
#